data_AF-A0AAQ3QPQ3-F1
#
_entry.id   AF-A0AAQ3QPQ3-F1
#
_cell.length_a   1.000
_cell.length_b   1.000
_cell.length_c   1.000
_cell.angle_alpha   90.00
_cell.angle_beta   90.00
_cell.angle_gamma   90.00
#
_symmetry.space_group_name_H-M   'P 1'
#
loop_
_entity.id
_entity.type
_entity.pdbx_description
1 polymer ?
#
loop_
_entity_poly.entity_id
_entity_poly.type
_entity_poly.pdbx_seq_one_letter_code
_entity_poly.pdbx_strand_id
1 'polypeptide(L)'
;MNLKFVYALYLSLLFISNAMANEALAPPQKGLILELDASNDQSIEFDDDGKVKVWRDVSGSGNDAIVTSPERPEWIADGFNDEPTIRFSGKEWLELSPLNNDNSRGYSIFVVFQRNEDQVSDVGWQRLISSVDQNNPKDTKAPAFHIGTGKNSNAAEPRIEYDILSNTIQAPITIAANQSNNNERLHGDISEVLIYDHSFLVYEQIDAVLTYLQEKWDIEPIPSGDWTFKGPLPKPLPERINNDYPLSDQDNEGDWERFDPLWDEFNEGKLDTKKWWDHNPYWYGRAPARFLARNVRVHDGMLQLAMSKDPSLPEEDFYNSGTIYKDWVSASVVGKTPVNYGYFEIRAKPMASAGSSAWWFTGSSYDREKNIDQRLEIDVFEIGGKAVDKEYSYNMNLHNFKTRDNPKHFSLGGTWKTPERLIDRFWVFGLEWTPEVINYYVDGVLVRKVDNSVWHGPQRMIFDSETMFDWLGIPEDSHLPSIFEVDYVRSWKNTETEGDWEFRYEIKESSSPTAITRYVRSIDPLKDTD
;
A
#
# COMPACT_ATOMS: atom_id res chain seq x y z
N MET A 1 -43.91 2.42 -32.25
CA MET A 1 -44.99 1.43 -32.41
C MET A 1 -44.39 0.08 -32.11
N ASN A 2 -44.93 -0.60 -31.09
CA ASN A 2 -44.36 -1.77 -30.41
C ASN A 2 -44.23 -3.01 -31.30
N LEU A 3 -43.14 -3.79 -31.11
CA LEU A 3 -43.15 -5.23 -31.37
C LEU A 3 -42.60 -5.97 -30.14
N LYS A 4 -43.51 -6.56 -29.37
CA LYS A 4 -43.25 -7.67 -28.47
C LYS A 4 -43.78 -8.95 -29.12
N PHE A 5 -43.20 -10.08 -28.71
CA PHE A 5 -43.67 -11.48 -28.81
C PHE A 5 -43.38 -12.26 -30.10
N VAL A 6 -42.44 -13.20 -29.98
CA VAL A 6 -42.74 -14.63 -30.20
C VAL A 6 -42.00 -15.45 -29.13
N TYR A 7 -42.77 -16.11 -28.24
CA TYR A 7 -42.36 -17.23 -27.41
C TYR A 7 -43.15 -18.45 -27.92
N ALA A 8 -42.49 -19.58 -28.18
CA ALA A 8 -42.84 -20.89 -27.63
C ALA A 8 -42.26 -22.08 -28.44
N LEU A 9 -41.48 -22.88 -27.70
CA LEU A 9 -41.36 -24.34 -27.75
C LEU A 9 -40.81 -25.04 -29.01
N TYR A 10 -39.57 -25.51 -28.87
CA TYR A 10 -39.26 -26.94 -29.04
C TYR A 10 -38.31 -27.38 -27.91
N LEU A 11 -38.84 -28.14 -26.96
CA LEU A 11 -38.07 -28.96 -26.00
C LEU A 11 -37.90 -30.34 -26.63
N SER A 12 -36.66 -30.82 -26.79
CA SER A 12 -36.19 -32.08 -26.20
C SER A 12 -34.86 -32.56 -26.79
N LEU A 13 -33.94 -32.92 -25.89
CA LEU A 13 -32.89 -33.93 -26.03
C LEU A 13 -31.63 -33.57 -26.84
N LEU A 14 -30.63 -33.07 -26.11
CA LEU A 14 -29.29 -33.67 -26.09
C LEU A 14 -28.68 -33.42 -24.70
N PHE A 15 -28.78 -34.44 -23.85
CA PHE A 15 -27.91 -34.61 -22.71
C PHE A 15 -26.48 -34.74 -23.24
N ILE A 16 -25.70 -33.67 -23.15
CA ILE A 16 -24.25 -33.80 -23.07
C ILE A 16 -23.95 -33.62 -21.58
N SER A 17 -23.71 -34.75 -20.92
CA SER A 17 -23.02 -34.75 -19.64
C SER A 17 -21.64 -34.17 -19.88
N ASN A 18 -21.47 -32.88 -19.65
CA ASN A 18 -20.15 -32.35 -19.30
C ASN A 18 -19.87 -32.89 -17.91
N ALA A 19 -19.26 -34.07 -17.84
CA ALA A 19 -18.32 -34.35 -16.78
C ALA A 19 -17.20 -33.33 -16.96
N MET A 20 -17.37 -32.14 -16.37
CA MET A 20 -16.22 -31.34 -16.00
C MET A 20 -15.48 -32.22 -15.02
N ALA A 21 -14.36 -32.81 -15.47
CA ALA A 21 -13.36 -33.19 -14.51
C ALA A 21 -13.12 -31.93 -13.68
N ASN A 22 -13.29 -32.01 -12.36
CA ASN A 22 -12.64 -31.05 -11.48
C ASN A 22 -11.16 -31.16 -11.88
N GLU A 23 -10.65 -30.21 -12.67
CA GLU A 23 -9.22 -29.99 -12.68
C GLU A 23 -8.87 -29.74 -11.21
N ALA A 24 -7.97 -30.56 -10.68
CA ALA A 24 -7.49 -30.36 -9.33
C ALA A 24 -7.00 -28.91 -9.24
N LEU A 25 -7.48 -28.18 -8.22
CA LEU A 25 -7.05 -26.82 -7.99
C LEU A 25 -5.51 -26.83 -7.86
N ALA A 26 -4.82 -26.01 -8.64
CA ALA A 26 -3.36 -26.01 -8.71
C ALA A 26 -2.82 -24.57 -8.69
N PRO A 27 -1.65 -24.33 -8.07
CA PRO A 27 -1.05 -23.01 -8.09
C PRO A 27 -0.60 -22.63 -9.51
N PRO A 28 -0.41 -21.34 -9.80
CA PRO A 28 0.32 -20.90 -10.99
C PRO A 28 1.63 -21.69 -11.16
N GLN A 29 1.77 -22.39 -12.28
CA GLN A 29 2.90 -23.33 -12.46
C GLN A 29 4.19 -22.65 -12.92
N LYS A 30 4.08 -21.46 -13.53
CA LYS A 30 5.22 -20.77 -14.13
C LYS A 30 6.17 -20.27 -13.04
N GLY A 31 7.38 -20.84 -13.01
CA GLY A 31 8.44 -20.45 -12.08
C GLY A 31 8.28 -21.02 -10.67
N LEU A 32 7.30 -21.89 -10.43
CA LEU A 32 7.14 -22.60 -9.16
C LEU A 32 8.30 -23.58 -8.97
N ILE A 33 9.07 -23.42 -7.90
CA ILE A 33 10.26 -24.23 -7.59
C ILE A 33 10.19 -24.92 -6.22
N LEU A 34 9.17 -24.61 -5.42
CA LEU A 34 8.86 -25.35 -4.20
C LEU A 34 7.34 -25.35 -4.03
N GLU A 35 6.78 -26.53 -3.84
CA GLU A 35 5.42 -26.71 -3.36
C GLU A 35 5.48 -27.76 -2.25
N LEU A 36 5.28 -27.32 -1.02
CA LEU A 36 5.14 -28.20 0.14
C LEU A 36 3.67 -28.16 0.54
N ASP A 37 2.94 -29.25 0.36
CA ASP A 37 1.49 -29.32 0.56
C ASP A 37 1.13 -30.40 1.58
N ALA A 38 0.60 -30.02 2.74
CA ALA A 38 0.28 -30.95 3.82
C ALA A 38 -0.97 -31.79 3.51
N SER A 39 -1.86 -31.29 2.65
CA SER A 39 -3.07 -32.01 2.21
C SER A 39 -2.74 -33.17 1.27
N ASN A 40 -1.58 -33.13 0.61
CA ASN A 40 -1.03 -34.24 -0.14
C ASN A 40 -0.27 -35.21 0.77
N ASP A 41 -0.97 -36.22 1.30
CA ASP A 41 -0.41 -37.23 2.21
C ASP A 41 0.80 -37.99 1.62
N GLN A 42 0.86 -38.14 0.30
CA GLN A 42 2.00 -38.77 -0.40
C GLN A 42 3.27 -37.91 -0.35
N SER A 43 3.14 -36.63 -0.04
CA SER A 43 4.29 -35.73 0.15
C SER A 43 4.93 -35.88 1.53
N ILE A 44 4.30 -36.59 2.48
CA ILE A 44 4.79 -36.68 3.86
C ILE A 44 5.48 -38.02 4.11
N GLU A 45 6.76 -37.98 4.49
CA GLU A 45 7.47 -39.15 5.01
C GLU A 45 7.43 -39.14 6.53
N PHE A 46 6.93 -40.22 7.12
CA PHE A 46 6.86 -40.42 8.57
C PHE A 46 8.06 -41.23 9.09
N ASP A 47 8.40 -41.02 10.36
CA ASP A 47 9.28 -41.92 11.11
C ASP A 47 8.49 -43.07 11.76
N ASP A 48 9.21 -43.92 12.52
CA ASP A 48 8.63 -45.10 13.17
C ASP A 48 7.56 -44.75 14.24
N ASP A 49 7.59 -43.52 14.77
CA ASP A 49 6.64 -43.00 15.75
C ASP A 49 5.48 -42.24 15.10
N GLY A 50 5.40 -42.23 13.77
CA GLY A 50 4.37 -41.53 13.00
C GLY A 50 4.52 -40.01 12.99
N LYS A 51 5.71 -39.48 13.29
CA LYS A 51 6.02 -38.04 13.20
C LYS A 51 6.63 -37.70 11.86
N VAL A 52 6.48 -36.46 11.43
CA VAL A 52 6.99 -36.00 10.13
C VAL A 52 8.53 -36.04 10.14
N LYS A 53 9.11 -36.60 9.08
CA LYS A 53 10.55 -36.68 8.86
C LYS A 53 11.01 -35.92 7.63
N VAL A 54 10.23 -36.00 6.54
CA VAL A 54 10.45 -35.25 5.30
C VAL A 54 9.11 -34.72 4.82
N TRP A 55 9.09 -33.47 4.36
CA TRP A 55 8.01 -32.90 3.59
C TRP A 55 8.51 -32.70 2.16
N ARG A 56 7.99 -33.51 1.24
CA ARG A 56 8.47 -33.60 -0.14
C ARG A 56 7.95 -32.46 -0.99
N ASP A 57 8.83 -31.96 -1.84
CA ASP A 57 8.48 -30.97 -2.85
C ASP A 57 7.69 -31.62 -3.99
N VAL A 58 6.47 -31.13 -4.22
CA VAL A 58 5.59 -31.62 -5.29
C VAL A 58 5.63 -30.76 -6.56
N SER A 59 6.41 -29.66 -6.56
CA SER A 59 6.62 -28.82 -7.76
C SER A 59 7.41 -29.53 -8.87
N GLY A 60 8.08 -30.63 -8.54
CA GLY A 60 8.97 -31.37 -9.44
C GLY A 60 10.42 -30.87 -9.42
N SER A 61 10.77 -29.89 -8.59
CA SER A 61 12.13 -29.36 -8.48
C SER A 61 13.02 -30.14 -7.50
N GLY A 62 12.44 -30.97 -6.64
CA GLY A 62 13.16 -31.84 -5.71
C GLY A 62 13.71 -31.12 -4.49
N ASN A 63 13.12 -29.98 -4.12
CA ASN A 63 13.53 -29.16 -2.98
C ASN A 63 12.89 -29.62 -1.66
N ASP A 64 13.00 -30.92 -1.34
CA ASP A 64 12.42 -31.54 -0.15
C ASP A 64 12.88 -30.83 1.14
N ALA A 65 11.94 -30.57 2.06
CA ALA A 65 12.23 -30.06 3.39
C ALA A 65 12.43 -31.21 4.38
N ILE A 66 13.57 -31.22 5.08
CA ILE A 66 13.99 -32.33 5.95
C ILE A 66 14.05 -31.83 7.39
N VAL A 67 13.50 -32.60 8.32
CA VAL A 67 13.61 -32.27 9.75
C VAL A 67 15.07 -32.38 10.21
N THR A 68 15.64 -31.27 10.67
CA THR A 68 17.00 -31.21 11.26
C THR A 68 16.98 -30.94 12.76
N SER A 69 15.81 -30.65 13.33
CA SER A 69 15.62 -30.53 14.78
C SER A 69 15.69 -31.88 15.50
N PRO A 70 15.98 -31.88 16.82
CA PRO A 70 15.96 -33.09 17.64
C PRO A 70 14.56 -33.71 17.81
N GLU A 71 13.52 -32.86 17.85
CA GLU A 71 12.11 -33.28 17.90
C GLU A 71 11.49 -33.14 16.50
N ARG A 72 10.37 -33.83 16.25
CA ARG A 72 9.71 -33.90 14.94
C ARG A 72 8.27 -33.39 15.01
N PRO A 73 7.81 -32.64 13.99
CA PRO A 73 6.47 -32.08 14.02
C PRO A 73 5.42 -33.16 13.75
N GLU A 74 4.17 -32.81 14.08
CA GLU A 74 3.02 -33.69 13.91
C GLU A 74 2.30 -33.37 12.60
N TRP A 75 1.85 -34.38 11.87
CA TRP A 75 0.86 -34.20 10.81
C TRP A 75 -0.53 -34.38 11.42
N ILE A 76 -1.38 -33.38 11.29
CA ILE A 76 -2.73 -33.36 11.86
C ILE A 76 -3.71 -33.40 10.70
N ALA A 77 -4.55 -34.43 10.63
CA ALA A 77 -5.41 -34.69 9.46
C ALA A 77 -6.52 -33.64 9.28
N ASP A 78 -7.03 -33.11 10.39
CA ASP A 78 -8.16 -32.19 10.51
C ASP A 78 -7.71 -30.88 11.19
N GLY A 79 -6.55 -30.38 10.78
CA GLY A 79 -5.85 -29.32 11.49
C GLY A 79 -6.27 -27.91 11.07
N PHE A 80 -6.38 -27.64 9.77
CA PHE A 80 -6.59 -26.31 9.19
C PHE A 80 -7.91 -26.29 8.42
N ASN A 81 -8.97 -25.70 8.99
CA ASN A 81 -10.31 -25.74 8.40
C ASN A 81 -10.73 -27.17 7.95
N ASP A 82 -10.52 -28.15 8.83
CA ASP A 82 -10.73 -29.59 8.58
C ASP A 82 -9.82 -30.24 7.51
N GLU A 83 -8.83 -29.51 6.99
CA GLU A 83 -7.80 -30.03 6.09
C GLU A 83 -6.46 -30.34 6.81
N PRO A 84 -5.61 -31.22 6.24
CA PRO A 84 -4.38 -31.61 6.90
C PRO A 84 -3.33 -30.48 7.02
N THR A 85 -2.58 -30.49 8.12
CA THR A 85 -1.50 -29.51 8.37
C THR A 85 -0.31 -30.11 9.12
N ILE A 86 0.82 -29.41 9.12
CA ILE A 86 1.98 -29.76 9.94
C ILE A 86 2.07 -28.84 11.15
N ARG A 87 1.99 -29.43 12.34
CA ARG A 87 1.96 -28.76 13.64
C ARG A 87 3.33 -28.72 14.30
N PHE A 88 3.72 -27.52 14.72
CA PHE A 88 4.96 -27.21 15.42
C PHE A 88 4.66 -26.79 16.87
N SER A 89 5.41 -27.35 17.82
CA SER A 89 5.24 -27.12 19.27
C SER A 89 6.28 -26.16 19.85
N GLY A 90 7.08 -25.52 18.99
CA GLY A 90 8.19 -24.65 19.37
C GLY A 90 9.52 -25.38 19.56
N LYS A 91 9.65 -26.62 19.07
CA LYS A 91 10.87 -27.43 19.23
C LYS A 91 11.40 -28.03 17.93
N GLU A 92 10.61 -27.93 16.89
CA GLU A 92 10.81 -28.60 15.61
C GLU A 92 11.06 -27.57 14.51
N TRP A 93 11.85 -27.94 13.51
CA TRP A 93 12.03 -27.16 12.28
C TRP A 93 12.51 -28.08 11.15
N LEU A 94 12.27 -27.61 9.92
CA LEU A 94 12.76 -28.28 8.71
C LEU A 94 13.75 -27.37 7.99
N GLU A 95 14.68 -27.98 7.26
CA GLU A 95 15.60 -27.29 6.37
C GLU A 95 15.49 -27.85 4.96
N LEU A 96 15.54 -26.95 3.98
CA LEU A 96 15.79 -27.29 2.59
C LEU A 96 17.12 -26.70 2.14
N SER A 97 17.74 -27.37 1.16
CA SER A 97 19.00 -26.91 0.57
C SER A 97 18.86 -25.51 -0.04
N PRO A 98 19.94 -24.73 -0.16
CA PRO A 98 19.90 -23.45 -0.85
C PRO A 98 19.30 -23.59 -2.25
N LEU A 99 18.33 -22.74 -2.57
CA LEU A 99 17.63 -22.72 -3.87
C LEU A 99 18.49 -22.04 -4.94
N ASN A 100 19.59 -22.68 -5.33
CA ASN A 100 20.62 -22.06 -6.16
C ASN A 100 20.32 -22.24 -7.66
N ASN A 101 19.68 -21.25 -8.26
CA ASN A 101 19.64 -21.00 -9.70
C ASN A 101 20.02 -19.54 -9.95
N ASP A 102 20.53 -19.22 -11.13
CA ASP A 102 21.00 -17.89 -11.54
C ASP A 102 19.87 -16.83 -11.52
N ASN A 103 19.51 -16.37 -10.31
CA ASN A 103 18.25 -15.67 -10.06
C ASN A 103 18.47 -14.18 -9.82
N SER A 104 18.93 -13.50 -10.87
CA SER A 104 18.88 -12.03 -10.99
C SER A 104 17.46 -11.43 -10.86
N ARG A 105 16.42 -12.26 -10.75
CA ARG A 105 15.01 -11.91 -10.78
C ARG A 105 14.29 -11.98 -9.42
N GLY A 106 14.97 -12.40 -8.34
CA GLY A 106 14.38 -12.49 -7.01
C GLY A 106 13.53 -13.75 -6.76
N TYR A 107 12.67 -13.74 -5.73
CA TYR A 107 11.76 -14.84 -5.36
C TYR A 107 10.42 -14.29 -4.86
N SER A 108 9.36 -15.10 -4.96
CA SER A 108 8.07 -14.85 -4.30
C SER A 108 7.72 -16.03 -3.42
N ILE A 109 7.41 -15.76 -2.15
CA ILE A 109 7.24 -16.80 -1.13
C ILE A 109 5.88 -16.65 -0.48
N PHE A 110 5.10 -17.72 -0.41
CA PHE A 110 3.77 -17.76 0.22
C PHE A 110 3.73 -18.90 1.24
N VAL A 111 3.11 -18.64 2.39
CA VAL A 111 2.97 -19.59 3.50
C VAL A 111 1.55 -19.54 4.04
N VAL A 112 0.87 -20.69 4.04
CA VAL A 112 -0.43 -20.86 4.69
C VAL A 112 -0.21 -21.21 6.16
N PHE A 113 -0.76 -20.38 7.04
CA PHE A 113 -0.47 -20.42 8.47
C PHE A 113 -1.70 -20.16 9.32
N GLN A 114 -1.80 -20.88 10.45
CA GLN A 114 -2.74 -20.58 11.53
C GLN A 114 -2.08 -20.78 12.90
N ARG A 115 -2.74 -20.23 13.93
CA ARG A 115 -2.44 -20.53 15.32
C ARG A 115 -3.70 -20.58 16.17
N ASN A 116 -3.95 -21.74 16.73
CA ASN A 116 -5.08 -21.97 17.62
C ASN A 116 -4.83 -21.42 19.02
N GLU A 117 -5.90 -21.23 19.79
CA GLU A 117 -5.82 -20.68 21.16
C GLU A 117 -4.93 -21.49 22.10
N ASP A 118 -4.89 -22.82 21.92
CA ASP A 118 -4.06 -23.75 22.70
C ASP A 118 -2.58 -23.73 22.29
N GLN A 119 -2.25 -23.07 21.17
CA GLN A 119 -0.89 -22.91 20.66
C GLN A 119 -0.29 -21.53 20.98
N VAL A 120 -1.05 -20.67 21.67
CA VAL A 120 -0.59 -19.34 22.07
C VAL A 120 0.64 -19.46 22.97
N SER A 121 1.63 -18.60 22.70
CA SER A 121 2.91 -18.61 23.39
C SER A 121 3.32 -17.18 23.73
N ASP A 122 3.96 -16.99 24.89
CA ASP A 122 4.57 -15.72 25.30
C ASP A 122 5.97 -15.54 24.72
N VAL A 123 6.46 -16.54 23.98
CA VAL A 123 7.69 -16.48 23.20
C VAL A 123 7.49 -15.48 22.06
N GLY A 124 8.31 -14.42 22.07
CA GLY A 124 8.17 -13.21 21.24
C GLY A 124 8.04 -13.45 19.74
N TRP A 125 9.04 -13.03 18.96
CA TRP A 125 9.00 -13.25 17.52
C TRP A 125 9.14 -14.74 17.20
N GLN A 126 8.38 -15.22 16.21
CA GLN A 126 8.48 -16.58 15.70
C GLN A 126 8.55 -16.56 14.18
N ARG A 127 9.19 -17.57 13.58
CA ARG A 127 9.46 -17.66 12.15
C ARG A 127 8.62 -18.75 11.52
N LEU A 128 7.95 -18.41 10.41
CA LEU A 128 7.33 -19.37 9.51
C LEU A 128 8.36 -19.92 8.54
N ILE A 129 9.14 -19.01 7.95
CA ILE A 129 10.22 -19.34 7.03
C ILE A 129 11.32 -18.28 7.16
N SER A 130 12.59 -18.68 7.11
CA SER A 130 13.74 -17.82 7.32
C SER A 130 14.94 -18.29 6.50
N SER A 131 15.72 -17.33 5.99
CA SER A 131 17.05 -17.60 5.44
C SER A 131 17.97 -16.41 5.70
N VAL A 132 19.28 -16.67 5.83
CA VAL A 132 20.30 -15.63 6.07
C VAL A 132 21.18 -15.38 4.86
N ASP A 133 21.94 -14.30 4.90
CA ASP A 133 23.08 -14.12 4.03
C ASP A 133 24.27 -14.92 4.58
N GLN A 134 25.04 -15.58 3.71
CA GLN A 134 26.23 -16.33 4.12
C GLN A 134 27.23 -15.47 4.92
N ASN A 135 27.23 -14.14 4.69
CA ASN A 135 28.11 -13.19 5.37
C ASN A 135 27.44 -12.43 6.51
N ASN A 136 26.12 -12.55 6.70
CA ASN A 136 25.39 -11.83 7.73
C ASN A 136 24.25 -12.69 8.31
N PRO A 137 24.35 -13.12 9.59
CA PRO A 137 23.38 -14.01 10.21
C PRO A 137 22.06 -13.32 10.60
N LYS A 138 21.83 -12.06 10.18
CA LYS A 138 20.59 -11.35 10.47
C LYS A 138 19.57 -11.56 9.35
N ASP A 139 18.56 -12.38 9.61
CA ASP A 139 17.40 -12.64 8.75
C ASP A 139 16.47 -11.43 8.54
N THR A 140 16.73 -10.33 9.25
CA THR A 140 16.01 -9.05 9.14
C THR A 140 16.62 -8.09 8.10
N LYS A 141 17.69 -8.50 7.41
CA LYS A 141 18.41 -7.64 6.46
C LYS A 141 18.65 -8.35 5.14
N ALA A 142 18.10 -7.77 4.07
CA ALA A 142 18.44 -8.16 2.70
C ALA A 142 19.97 -8.36 2.53
N PRO A 143 20.42 -9.43 1.84
CA PRO A 143 19.63 -10.38 1.05
C PRO A 143 18.96 -11.50 1.85
N ALA A 144 19.14 -11.53 3.17
CA ALA A 144 18.40 -12.40 4.07
C ALA A 144 16.92 -12.01 4.13
N PHE A 145 16.07 -12.96 4.55
CA PHE A 145 14.64 -12.72 4.71
C PHE A 145 14.04 -13.56 5.83
N HIS A 146 12.87 -13.14 6.29
CA HIS A 146 12.00 -13.98 7.08
C HIS A 146 10.53 -13.59 6.91
N ILE A 147 9.65 -14.57 7.09
CA ILE A 147 8.23 -14.38 7.33
C ILE A 147 7.94 -14.91 8.75
N GLY A 148 7.20 -14.15 9.56
CA GLY A 148 7.00 -14.46 10.97
C GLY A 148 5.73 -13.86 11.58
N THR A 149 5.40 -14.25 12.81
CA THR A 149 4.09 -14.01 13.44
C THR A 149 3.98 -12.73 14.28
N GLY A 150 4.90 -11.78 14.15
CA GLY A 150 4.94 -10.59 15.01
C GLY A 150 5.53 -10.83 16.42
N LYS A 151 5.65 -9.77 17.23
CA LYS A 151 6.25 -9.81 18.58
C LYS A 151 5.33 -10.40 19.65
N ASN A 152 4.02 -10.44 19.40
CA ASN A 152 3.01 -10.97 20.32
C ASN A 152 2.29 -12.15 19.64
N SER A 153 2.41 -13.30 20.27
CA SER A 153 2.17 -14.61 19.65
C SER A 153 0.77 -15.16 19.98
N ASN A 154 -0.25 -14.29 19.89
CA ASN A 154 -1.66 -14.60 20.13
C ASN A 154 -2.21 -15.60 19.09
N ALA A 155 -3.41 -16.13 19.37
CA ALA A 155 -4.16 -16.91 18.40
C ALA A 155 -4.31 -16.09 17.12
N ALA A 156 -4.23 -16.78 16.00
CA ALA A 156 -4.12 -16.15 14.71
C ALA A 156 -4.94 -16.98 13.72
N GLU A 157 -6.01 -16.37 13.22
CA GLU A 157 -6.90 -16.99 12.25
C GLU A 157 -6.12 -17.54 11.04
N PRO A 158 -6.67 -18.58 10.37
CA PRO A 158 -6.22 -19.05 9.06
C PRO A 158 -5.91 -17.89 8.12
N ARG A 159 -4.67 -17.82 7.61
CA ARG A 159 -4.27 -16.78 6.65
C ARG A 159 -3.08 -17.18 5.81
N ILE A 160 -2.81 -16.35 4.80
CA ILE A 160 -1.64 -16.45 3.93
C ILE A 160 -0.66 -15.32 4.29
N GLU A 161 0.57 -15.69 4.63
CA GLU A 161 1.67 -14.75 4.74
C GLU A 161 2.57 -14.88 3.52
N TYR A 162 3.03 -13.76 2.96
CA TYR A 162 3.91 -13.78 1.80
C TYR A 162 4.90 -12.62 1.81
N ASP A 163 5.99 -12.79 1.07
CA ASP A 163 7.00 -11.76 0.83
C ASP A 163 7.55 -11.87 -0.60
N ILE A 164 7.94 -10.73 -1.17
CA ILE A 164 8.50 -10.61 -2.52
C ILE A 164 9.93 -10.09 -2.39
N LEU A 165 10.89 -10.91 -2.76
CA LEU A 165 12.32 -10.67 -2.56
C LEU A 165 12.98 -10.32 -3.88
N SER A 166 13.86 -9.32 -3.93
CA SER A 166 14.67 -9.01 -5.13
C SER A 166 16.04 -9.68 -5.17
N ASN A 167 16.40 -10.45 -4.12
CA ASN A 167 17.76 -10.95 -3.93
C ASN A 167 17.85 -12.48 -4.06
N THR A 168 19.06 -12.98 -4.23
CA THR A 168 19.37 -14.42 -4.26
C THR A 168 19.30 -15.05 -2.87
N ILE A 169 18.73 -16.25 -2.75
CA ILE A 169 18.77 -17.05 -1.52
C ILE A 169 19.97 -17.99 -1.58
N GLN A 170 21.04 -17.67 -0.83
CA GLN A 170 22.33 -18.38 -0.90
C GLN A 170 22.57 -19.35 0.27
N ALA A 171 21.80 -19.21 1.35
CA ALA A 171 21.83 -20.10 2.49
C ALA A 171 20.66 -21.09 2.45
N PRO A 172 20.69 -22.16 3.25
CA PRO A 172 19.52 -23.00 3.47
C PRO A 172 18.31 -22.16 3.88
N ILE A 173 17.12 -22.66 3.58
CA ILE A 173 15.88 -22.08 4.10
C ILE A 173 15.42 -22.95 5.24
N THR A 174 15.08 -22.33 6.38
CA THR A 174 14.52 -22.99 7.56
C THR A 174 13.04 -22.68 7.66
N ILE A 175 12.23 -23.71 7.83
CA ILE A 175 10.80 -23.63 8.10
C ILE A 175 10.60 -23.79 9.61
N ALA A 176 9.72 -22.97 10.20
CA ALA A 176 9.34 -22.96 11.62
C ALA A 176 10.43 -22.51 12.64
N ALA A 177 11.57 -21.95 12.20
CA ALA A 177 12.58 -21.37 13.08
C ALA A 177 13.46 -20.31 12.38
N ASN A 178 14.18 -19.51 13.17
CA ASN A 178 15.20 -18.60 12.66
C ASN A 178 16.40 -19.39 12.12
N GLN A 179 16.74 -19.23 10.84
CA GLN A 179 17.80 -20.01 10.20
C GLN A 179 19.18 -19.79 10.84
N SER A 180 19.44 -18.61 11.42
CA SER A 180 20.77 -18.26 11.94
C SER A 180 21.20 -19.08 13.16
N ASN A 181 20.25 -19.51 13.98
CA ASN A 181 20.50 -20.05 15.32
C ASN A 181 19.42 -21.02 15.81
N ASN A 182 18.41 -21.31 15.00
CA ASN A 182 17.26 -22.16 15.29
C ASN A 182 16.49 -21.73 16.56
N ASN A 183 16.43 -20.42 16.85
CA ASN A 183 15.54 -19.84 17.86
C ASN A 183 14.25 -19.30 17.22
N GLU A 184 13.45 -18.53 17.97
CA GLU A 184 12.20 -17.91 17.45
C GLU A 184 11.31 -18.95 16.75
N ARG A 185 11.16 -20.10 17.43
CA ARG A 185 10.53 -21.31 16.90
C ARG A 185 9.01 -21.18 16.90
N LEU A 186 8.39 -21.76 15.89
CA LEU A 186 6.96 -21.68 15.70
C LEU A 186 6.21 -22.55 16.70
N HIS A 187 5.24 -21.94 17.37
CA HIS A 187 4.08 -22.63 17.92
C HIS A 187 2.90 -22.37 16.97
N GLY A 188 2.43 -23.39 16.27
CA GLY A 188 1.38 -23.21 15.27
C GLY A 188 1.50 -24.20 14.12
N ASP A 189 0.67 -23.97 13.10
CA ASP A 189 0.48 -24.90 12.01
C ASP A 189 0.88 -24.25 10.67
N ILE A 190 1.62 -24.98 9.83
CA ILE A 190 1.91 -24.60 8.44
C ILE A 190 1.31 -25.67 7.53
N SER A 191 0.46 -25.25 6.60
CA SER A 191 -0.29 -26.18 5.75
C SER A 191 0.21 -26.22 4.31
N GLU A 192 0.70 -25.09 3.78
CA GLU A 192 1.29 -25.04 2.43
C GLU A 192 2.39 -23.98 2.34
N VAL A 193 3.46 -24.28 1.59
CA VAL A 193 4.53 -23.35 1.26
C VAL A 193 4.78 -23.36 -0.24
N LEU A 194 4.68 -22.18 -0.87
CA LEU A 194 5.00 -21.98 -2.28
C LEU A 194 6.22 -21.06 -2.42
N ILE A 195 7.18 -21.43 -3.28
CA ILE A 195 8.28 -20.54 -3.67
C ILE A 195 8.39 -20.49 -5.18
N TYR A 196 8.45 -19.26 -5.71
CA TYR A 196 8.68 -18.96 -7.12
C TYR A 196 10.09 -18.42 -7.34
N ASP A 197 10.71 -18.76 -8.46
CA ASP A 197 12.07 -18.38 -8.86
C ASP A 197 12.23 -16.93 -9.38
N HIS A 198 11.20 -16.10 -9.18
CA HIS A 198 11.18 -14.69 -9.54
C HIS A 198 10.25 -13.89 -8.61
N SER A 199 10.53 -12.60 -8.47
CA SER A 199 9.57 -11.65 -7.88
C SER A 199 8.35 -11.52 -8.78
N PHE A 200 7.16 -11.59 -8.21
CA PHE A 200 5.96 -11.13 -8.90
C PHE A 200 5.97 -9.61 -8.96
N LEU A 201 5.77 -9.10 -10.17
CA LEU A 201 5.97 -7.69 -10.47
C LEU A 201 4.65 -6.94 -10.66
N VAL A 202 3.55 -7.69 -10.80
CA VAL A 202 2.20 -7.17 -11.00
C VAL A 202 1.22 -7.90 -10.09
N TYR A 203 0.15 -7.21 -9.69
CA TYR A 203 -0.80 -7.69 -8.70
C TYR A 203 -1.50 -8.97 -9.15
N GLU A 204 -1.82 -9.12 -10.43
CA GLU A 204 -2.54 -10.26 -11.00
C GLU A 204 -1.80 -11.59 -10.78
N GLN A 205 -0.46 -11.55 -10.74
CA GLN A 205 0.35 -12.74 -10.42
C GLN A 205 0.25 -13.12 -8.95
N ILE A 206 0.24 -12.12 -8.06
CA ILE A 206 0.08 -12.31 -6.61
C ILE A 206 -1.34 -12.79 -6.33
N ASP A 207 -2.34 -12.12 -6.90
CA ASP A 207 -3.77 -12.41 -6.80
C ASP A 207 -4.06 -13.85 -7.22
N ALA A 208 -3.54 -14.32 -8.36
CA ALA A 208 -3.72 -15.69 -8.80
C ALA A 208 -3.21 -16.74 -7.79
N VAL A 209 -2.09 -16.46 -7.09
CA VAL A 209 -1.60 -17.36 -6.02
C VAL A 209 -2.46 -17.23 -4.76
N LEU A 210 -2.85 -16.02 -4.38
CA LEU A 210 -3.68 -15.79 -3.21
C LEU A 210 -5.07 -16.45 -3.38
N THR A 211 -5.71 -16.31 -4.54
CA THR A 211 -6.98 -16.95 -4.87
C THR A 211 -6.86 -18.47 -4.80
N TYR A 212 -5.82 -19.06 -5.40
CA TYR A 212 -5.56 -20.49 -5.28
C TYR A 212 -5.49 -20.95 -3.83
N LEU A 213 -4.68 -20.28 -2.99
CA LEU A 213 -4.51 -20.66 -1.59
C LEU A 213 -5.79 -20.41 -0.77
N GLN A 214 -6.53 -19.35 -1.05
CA GLN A 214 -7.80 -19.05 -0.38
C GLN A 214 -8.85 -20.11 -0.66
N GLU A 215 -9.03 -20.47 -1.94
CA GLU A 215 -9.98 -21.50 -2.35
C GLU A 215 -9.60 -22.88 -1.82
N LYS A 216 -8.30 -23.23 -1.83
CA LYS A 216 -7.84 -24.53 -1.34
C LYS A 216 -8.04 -24.72 0.15
N TRP A 217 -7.72 -23.70 0.94
CA TRP A 217 -7.64 -23.80 2.40
C TRP A 217 -8.86 -23.22 3.11
N ASP A 218 -9.92 -22.87 2.37
CA ASP A 218 -11.13 -22.21 2.87
C ASP A 218 -10.80 -20.98 3.75
N ILE A 219 -9.79 -20.21 3.32
CA ILE A 219 -9.40 -18.98 4.00
C ILE A 219 -10.30 -17.89 3.47
N GLU A 220 -10.95 -17.15 4.38
CA GLU A 220 -11.71 -15.97 3.98
C GLU A 220 -10.85 -15.11 3.05
N PRO A 221 -11.35 -14.75 1.86
CA PRO A 221 -10.60 -13.92 0.94
C PRO A 221 -10.07 -12.72 1.72
N ILE A 222 -8.77 -12.43 1.61
CA ILE A 222 -8.28 -11.09 1.92
C ILE A 222 -9.24 -10.18 1.16
N PRO A 223 -10.01 -9.30 1.83
CA PRO A 223 -11.02 -8.52 1.14
C PRO A 223 -10.35 -7.95 -0.10
N SER A 224 -10.91 -8.25 -1.27
CA SER A 224 -10.33 -8.05 -2.61
C SER A 224 -9.95 -6.59 -2.93
N GLY A 225 -10.01 -5.72 -1.93
CA GLY A 225 -9.70 -4.31 -1.98
C GLY A 225 -9.23 -3.74 -0.65
N ASP A 226 -8.27 -4.37 0.04
CA ASP A 226 -7.30 -3.66 0.90
C ASP A 226 -5.94 -4.37 0.89
N TRP A 227 -5.27 -4.31 -0.27
CA TRP A 227 -3.96 -4.90 -0.49
C TRP A 227 -2.87 -3.84 -0.47
N THR A 228 -1.72 -4.14 0.13
CA THR A 228 -0.51 -3.31 0.08
C THR A 228 0.69 -4.16 -0.31
N PHE A 229 1.47 -3.69 -1.27
CA PHE A 229 2.66 -4.34 -1.77
C PHE A 229 3.72 -4.51 -0.67
N LYS A 230 4.43 -5.64 -0.70
CA LYS A 230 5.55 -5.96 0.18
C LYS A 230 6.79 -6.17 -0.65
N GLY A 231 7.92 -5.69 -0.14
CA GLY A 231 9.22 -5.83 -0.81
C GLY A 231 9.58 -4.66 -1.73
N PRO A 232 10.68 -4.79 -2.48
CA PRO A 232 11.17 -3.77 -3.40
C PRO A 232 10.34 -3.74 -4.68
N LEU A 233 10.26 -2.57 -5.32
CA LEU A 233 9.59 -2.47 -6.61
C LEU A 233 10.22 -3.42 -7.64
N PRO A 234 9.40 -3.96 -8.55
CA PRO A 234 9.84 -4.82 -9.63
C PRO A 234 10.89 -4.16 -10.52
N LYS A 235 11.75 -4.98 -11.15
CA LYS A 235 12.72 -4.53 -12.15
C LYS A 235 12.60 -5.35 -13.45
N PRO A 236 12.68 -4.70 -14.63
CA PRO A 236 12.76 -3.25 -14.83
C PRO A 236 11.46 -2.53 -14.40
N LEU A 237 11.58 -1.26 -14.02
CA LEU A 237 10.42 -0.41 -13.76
C LEU A 237 9.74 -0.05 -15.09
N PRO A 238 8.43 0.26 -15.09
CA PRO A 238 7.75 0.87 -16.23
C PRO A 238 8.52 2.05 -16.80
N GLU A 239 8.71 2.05 -18.12
CA GLU A 239 9.40 3.11 -18.83
C GLU A 239 8.41 4.16 -19.32
N ARG A 240 8.72 5.44 -19.10
CA ARG A 240 7.93 6.53 -19.68
C ARG A 240 8.27 6.68 -21.16
N ILE A 241 7.33 6.31 -22.03
CA ILE A 241 7.44 6.45 -23.49
C ILE A 241 6.96 7.83 -23.93
N ASN A 242 5.92 8.37 -23.28
CA ASN A 242 5.39 9.71 -23.55
C ASN A 242 4.84 10.38 -22.26
N ASN A 243 4.48 11.66 -22.37
CA ASN A 243 3.89 12.44 -21.28
C ASN A 243 2.36 12.52 -21.35
N ASP A 244 1.75 11.98 -22.39
CA ASP A 244 0.32 12.10 -22.67
C ASP A 244 -0.51 11.12 -21.83
N TYR A 245 0.09 10.05 -21.31
CA TYR A 245 -0.58 9.01 -20.50
C TYR A 245 0.10 8.77 -19.13
N PRO A 246 -0.64 8.19 -18.16
CA PRO A 246 -0.09 7.74 -16.88
C PRO A 246 1.12 6.81 -17.02
N LEU A 247 2.10 6.90 -16.11
CA LEU A 247 3.27 6.01 -16.15
C LEU A 247 2.90 4.53 -16.04
N SER A 248 1.86 4.22 -15.27
CA SER A 248 1.37 2.85 -15.11
C SER A 248 0.60 2.31 -16.32
N ASP A 249 0.26 3.15 -17.29
CA ASP A 249 -0.56 2.81 -18.46
C ASP A 249 -0.11 3.58 -19.71
N GLN A 250 1.07 3.24 -20.22
CA GLN A 250 1.65 3.91 -21.40
C GLN A 250 1.04 3.48 -22.73
N ASP A 251 0.34 2.34 -22.76
CA ASP A 251 -0.43 1.87 -23.91
C ASP A 251 -1.87 2.46 -23.92
N ASN A 252 -2.24 3.17 -22.86
CA ASN A 252 -3.52 3.83 -22.67
C ASN A 252 -4.72 2.88 -22.74
N GLU A 253 -4.59 1.72 -22.09
CA GLU A 253 -5.68 0.73 -21.99
C GLU A 253 -6.89 1.29 -21.22
N GLY A 254 -6.66 2.24 -20.31
CA GLY A 254 -7.71 2.93 -19.55
C GLY A 254 -8.40 4.07 -20.30
N ASP A 255 -8.09 4.29 -21.59
CA ASP A 255 -8.66 5.35 -22.43
C ASP A 255 -8.55 6.75 -21.78
N TRP A 256 -7.38 7.07 -21.21
CA TRP A 256 -7.15 8.31 -20.49
C TRP A 256 -7.01 9.52 -21.42
N GLU A 257 -7.77 10.56 -21.09
CA GLU A 257 -7.71 11.88 -21.70
C GLU A 257 -7.24 12.92 -20.68
N ARG A 258 -6.41 13.86 -21.12
CA ARG A 258 -5.88 14.92 -20.26
C ARG A 258 -7.00 15.75 -19.63
N PHE A 259 -6.93 15.91 -18.31
CA PHE A 259 -7.75 16.84 -17.54
C PHE A 259 -6.93 18.07 -17.16
N ASP A 260 -7.15 19.20 -17.87
CA ASP A 260 -6.33 20.40 -17.70
C ASP A 260 -6.40 21.10 -16.32
N PRO A 261 -7.55 21.16 -15.60
CA PRO A 261 -7.65 21.96 -14.38
C PRO A 261 -6.72 21.57 -13.23
N LEU A 262 -6.20 20.34 -13.22
CA LEU A 262 -5.22 19.83 -12.25
C LEU A 262 -3.93 19.35 -12.94
N TRP A 263 -3.63 19.92 -14.12
CA TRP A 263 -2.39 19.70 -14.86
C TRP A 263 -1.48 20.92 -14.78
N ASP A 264 -0.24 20.75 -14.32
CA ASP A 264 0.78 21.79 -14.28
C ASP A 264 2.19 21.18 -14.37
N GLU A 265 3.04 21.76 -15.23
CA GLU A 265 4.45 21.38 -15.37
C GLU A 265 5.38 22.39 -14.67
N PHE A 266 4.83 23.42 -14.01
CA PHE A 266 5.55 24.41 -13.21
C PHE A 266 6.72 25.13 -13.91
N ASN A 267 6.72 25.18 -15.24
CA ASN A 267 7.80 25.76 -16.04
C ASN A 267 7.74 27.29 -16.19
N GLU A 268 6.63 27.93 -15.80
CA GLU A 268 6.39 29.37 -16.01
C GLU A 268 7.03 30.28 -14.93
N GLY A 269 7.78 29.71 -13.98
CA GLY A 269 8.48 30.46 -12.93
C GLY A 269 7.56 31.13 -11.88
N LYS A 270 6.25 30.92 -11.98
CA LYS A 270 5.24 31.33 -11.00
C LYS A 270 4.09 30.33 -10.97
N LEU A 271 3.37 30.28 -9.84
CA LEU A 271 2.21 29.41 -9.68
C LEU A 271 1.04 29.92 -10.54
N ASP A 272 0.36 29.04 -11.27
CA ASP A 272 -0.88 29.41 -11.98
C ASP A 272 -2.01 29.66 -10.97
N THR A 273 -2.24 30.92 -10.65
CA THR A 273 -3.29 31.35 -9.71
C THR A 273 -4.71 31.10 -10.24
N LYS A 274 -4.90 30.66 -11.49
CA LYS A 274 -6.22 30.20 -11.98
C LYS A 274 -6.51 28.77 -11.57
N LYS A 275 -5.47 27.93 -11.40
CA LYS A 275 -5.59 26.52 -11.01
C LYS A 275 -5.38 26.30 -9.52
N TRP A 276 -4.50 27.10 -8.90
CA TRP A 276 -4.03 26.82 -7.54
C TRP A 276 -4.22 28.01 -6.60
N TRP A 277 -4.53 27.72 -5.34
CA TRP A 277 -4.27 28.62 -4.22
C TRP A 277 -2.88 28.32 -3.66
N ASP A 278 -2.08 29.37 -3.42
CA ASP A 278 -0.76 29.36 -2.77
C ASP A 278 -0.83 29.21 -1.24
N HIS A 279 -2.00 28.88 -0.71
CA HIS A 279 -2.28 28.63 0.70
C HIS A 279 -3.52 27.74 0.80
N ASN A 280 -3.75 27.15 1.97
CA ASN A 280 -5.01 26.47 2.24
C ASN A 280 -6.10 27.50 2.65
N PRO A 281 -7.20 27.65 1.90
CA PRO A 281 -8.23 28.62 2.22
C PRO A 281 -9.12 28.19 3.41
N TYR A 282 -9.09 26.95 3.87
CA TYR A 282 -9.98 26.44 4.92
C TYR A 282 -9.24 26.00 6.20
N TRP A 283 -7.91 26.03 6.19
CA TRP A 283 -7.09 25.60 7.31
C TRP A 283 -5.83 26.46 7.48
N TYR A 284 -5.56 26.93 8.70
CA TYR A 284 -4.34 27.70 8.99
C TYR A 284 -3.06 26.87 8.99
N GLY A 285 -3.18 25.53 8.99
CA GLY A 285 -2.08 24.58 9.18
C GLY A 285 -2.14 23.89 10.53
N ARG A 286 -1.21 22.96 10.77
CA ARG A 286 -1.08 22.28 12.06
C ARG A 286 -0.14 23.05 12.97
N ALA A 287 -0.63 23.49 14.12
CA ALA A 287 0.21 24.10 15.13
C ALA A 287 1.42 23.20 15.49
N PRO A 288 2.59 23.80 15.75
CA PRO A 288 2.83 25.24 15.84
C PRO A 288 2.98 25.96 14.49
N ALA A 289 3.01 25.25 13.37
CA ALA A 289 3.19 25.84 12.05
C ALA A 289 1.92 26.44 11.46
N ARG A 290 2.07 27.56 10.76
CA ARG A 290 1.01 28.13 9.91
C ARG A 290 1.41 28.09 8.44
N PHE A 291 0.44 27.85 7.56
CA PHE A 291 0.63 27.88 6.11
C PHE A 291 0.67 29.30 5.59
N LEU A 292 1.76 29.67 4.92
CA LEU A 292 1.97 31.00 4.38
C LEU A 292 2.36 30.97 2.91
N ALA A 293 1.81 31.90 2.14
CA ALA A 293 2.04 32.00 0.70
C ALA A 293 3.52 32.22 0.35
N ARG A 294 4.27 32.93 1.20
CA ARG A 294 5.71 33.16 0.99
C ARG A 294 6.58 31.89 1.03
N ASN A 295 6.05 30.78 1.54
CA ASN A 295 6.71 29.48 1.57
C ASN A 295 6.35 28.60 0.36
N VAL A 296 5.51 29.10 -0.55
CA VAL A 296 5.23 28.48 -1.85
C VAL A 296 6.00 29.23 -2.93
N ARG A 297 6.77 28.52 -3.76
CA ARG A 297 7.45 29.11 -4.92
C ARG A 297 7.43 28.14 -6.10
N VAL A 298 7.43 28.70 -7.30
CA VAL A 298 7.80 27.96 -8.51
C VAL A 298 9.20 28.39 -8.90
N HIS A 299 10.15 27.45 -8.89
CA HIS A 299 11.55 27.72 -9.16
C HIS A 299 12.21 26.52 -9.81
N ASP A 300 13.11 26.75 -10.76
CA ASP A 300 13.81 25.70 -11.52
C ASP A 300 12.88 24.65 -12.14
N GLY A 301 11.71 25.09 -12.63
CA GLY A 301 10.71 24.21 -13.25
C GLY A 301 9.87 23.39 -12.27
N MET A 302 9.93 23.68 -10.96
CA MET A 302 9.26 22.88 -9.93
C MET A 302 8.43 23.76 -9.01
N LEU A 303 7.29 23.23 -8.55
CA LEU A 303 6.62 23.72 -7.36
C LEU A 303 7.41 23.31 -6.12
N GLN A 304 7.64 24.25 -5.22
CA GLN A 304 8.44 24.05 -4.02
C GLN A 304 7.69 24.59 -2.79
N LEU A 305 7.49 23.70 -1.81
CA LEU A 305 6.83 23.98 -0.54
C LEU A 305 7.86 23.91 0.58
N ALA A 306 8.14 25.05 1.22
CA ALA A 306 9.16 25.14 2.24
C ALA A 306 8.58 25.04 3.66
N MET A 307 9.22 24.24 4.51
CA MET A 307 9.07 24.32 5.97
C MET A 307 10.26 25.07 6.55
N SER A 308 9.99 26.04 7.43
CA SER A 308 11.01 26.90 8.04
C SER A 308 10.59 27.39 9.41
N LYS A 309 11.50 28.10 10.09
CA LYS A 309 11.18 28.89 11.28
C LYS A 309 11.17 30.38 10.97
N ASP A 310 10.24 31.09 11.60
CA ASP A 310 10.15 32.55 11.60
C ASP A 310 9.73 33.03 13.00
N PRO A 311 10.69 33.31 13.89
CA PRO A 311 10.41 33.76 15.25
C PRO A 311 9.88 35.20 15.32
N SER A 312 9.81 35.91 14.19
CA SER A 312 9.27 37.28 14.15
C SER A 312 7.74 37.32 14.08
N LEU A 313 7.10 36.18 13.78
CA LEU A 313 5.64 36.10 13.68
C LEU A 313 4.98 36.23 15.05
N PRO A 314 3.82 36.91 15.13
CA PRO A 314 3.05 36.99 16.36
C PRO A 314 2.52 35.60 16.75
N GLU A 315 2.39 35.39 18.05
CA GLU A 315 1.69 34.24 18.60
C GLU A 315 0.19 34.34 18.30
N GLU A 316 -0.41 33.24 17.81
CA GLU A 316 -1.82 33.22 17.43
C GLU A 316 -2.53 31.97 17.99
N ASP A 317 -3.75 32.13 18.48
CA ASP A 317 -4.71 31.05 18.77
C ASP A 317 -5.90 31.19 17.82
N PHE A 318 -5.71 30.76 16.57
CA PHE A 318 -6.69 30.99 15.51
C PHE A 318 -8.07 30.38 15.77
N TYR A 319 -8.14 29.36 16.62
CA TYR A 319 -9.36 28.60 16.91
C TYR A 319 -9.92 28.86 18.31
N ASN A 320 -9.28 29.72 19.11
CA ASN A 320 -9.60 29.93 20.53
C ASN A 320 -9.66 28.62 21.32
N SER A 321 -8.77 27.67 21.00
CA SER A 321 -8.71 26.34 21.59
C SER A 321 -7.55 26.17 22.57
N GLY A 322 -6.72 27.19 22.74
CA GLY A 322 -5.43 27.11 23.44
C GLY A 322 -4.31 26.49 22.60
N THR A 323 -4.56 26.21 21.31
CA THR A 323 -3.57 25.65 20.39
C THR A 323 -2.80 26.78 19.73
N ILE A 324 -1.53 26.92 20.10
CA ILE A 324 -0.73 28.09 19.74
C ILE A 324 0.09 27.86 18.47
N TYR A 325 -0.02 28.81 17.55
CA TYR A 325 0.82 28.93 16.35
C TYR A 325 1.95 29.90 16.64
N LYS A 326 3.20 29.49 16.49
CA LYS A 326 4.36 30.34 16.76
C LYS A 326 5.64 29.72 16.19
N ASP A 327 6.57 30.57 15.77
CA ASP A 327 7.92 30.26 15.29
C ASP A 327 8.02 29.36 14.05
N TRP A 328 6.99 28.61 13.68
CA TRP A 328 7.00 27.68 12.56
C TRP A 328 6.15 28.19 11.41
N VAL A 329 6.70 28.08 10.20
CA VAL A 329 6.04 28.45 8.95
C VAL A 329 6.16 27.29 7.99
N SER A 330 5.06 26.99 7.33
CA SER A 330 5.02 25.96 6.30
C SER A 330 4.19 26.42 5.10
N ALA A 331 3.91 25.52 4.18
CA ALA A 331 3.23 25.78 2.93
C ALA A 331 2.10 24.77 2.69
N SER A 332 1.07 25.21 1.99
CA SER A 332 0.03 24.37 1.42
C SER A 332 -0.42 24.98 0.10
N VAL A 333 -0.56 24.15 -0.94
CA VAL A 333 -1.08 24.50 -2.25
C VAL A 333 -2.34 23.67 -2.49
N VAL A 334 -3.45 24.34 -2.83
CA VAL A 334 -4.75 23.68 -2.97
C VAL A 334 -5.31 23.90 -4.38
N GLY A 335 -5.74 22.83 -5.02
CA GLY A 335 -6.42 22.86 -6.32
C GLY A 335 -7.78 23.55 -6.24
N LYS A 336 -8.02 24.50 -7.16
CA LYS A 336 -9.27 25.26 -7.25
C LYS A 336 -10.43 24.48 -7.86
N THR A 337 -10.14 23.39 -8.56
CA THR A 337 -11.16 22.51 -9.14
C THR A 337 -11.34 21.29 -8.26
N PRO A 338 -12.51 21.12 -7.61
CA PRO A 338 -12.88 19.85 -7.00
C PRO A 338 -13.05 18.78 -8.07
N VAL A 339 -12.75 17.54 -7.70
CA VAL A 339 -12.88 16.37 -8.56
C VAL A 339 -13.48 15.23 -7.76
N ASN A 340 -14.32 14.42 -8.39
CA ASN A 340 -14.49 13.02 -8.03
C ASN A 340 -13.71 12.19 -9.06
N TYR A 341 -13.05 11.10 -8.66
CA TYR A 341 -12.42 10.15 -9.58
C TYR A 341 -11.37 10.71 -10.57
N GLY A 342 -10.69 9.83 -11.30
CA GLY A 342 -9.68 10.12 -12.31
C GLY A 342 -8.35 9.46 -12.01
N TYR A 343 -7.40 9.61 -12.93
CA TYR A 343 -6.00 9.28 -12.67
C TYR A 343 -5.25 10.58 -12.36
N PHE A 344 -4.48 10.59 -11.29
CA PHE A 344 -3.63 11.71 -10.91
C PHE A 344 -2.21 11.22 -10.72
N GLU A 345 -1.23 12.01 -11.13
CA GLU A 345 0.18 11.65 -11.01
C GLU A 345 1.02 12.87 -10.69
N ILE A 346 1.99 12.71 -9.81
CA ILE A 346 3.04 13.69 -9.61
C ILE A 346 4.41 13.05 -9.72
N ARG A 347 5.39 13.83 -10.18
CA ARG A 347 6.80 13.53 -9.95
C ARG A 347 7.32 14.44 -8.85
N ALA A 348 7.75 13.87 -7.74
CA ALA A 348 8.07 14.66 -6.56
C ALA A 348 9.25 14.09 -5.76
N LYS A 349 9.87 14.97 -4.98
CA LYS A 349 10.94 14.65 -4.03
C LYS A 349 10.56 15.17 -2.64
N PRO A 350 10.29 14.27 -1.67
CA PRO A 350 10.00 14.65 -0.30
C PRO A 350 11.14 15.44 0.36
N MET A 351 10.78 16.29 1.31
CA MET A 351 11.72 17.14 2.00
C MET A 351 12.65 16.35 2.94
N ALA A 352 13.90 16.80 3.05
CA ALA A 352 14.93 16.13 3.84
C ALA A 352 14.91 16.53 5.33
N SER A 353 13.74 16.45 5.96
CA SER A 353 13.51 16.73 7.39
C SER A 353 12.41 15.83 7.98
N ALA A 354 12.08 16.02 9.26
CA ALA A 354 10.93 15.38 9.91
C ALA A 354 9.60 16.14 9.67
N GLY A 355 9.62 17.22 8.89
CA GLY A 355 8.39 17.87 8.41
C GLY A 355 7.73 16.96 7.38
N SER A 356 6.40 16.89 7.37
CA SER A 356 5.72 16.06 6.37
C SER A 356 5.93 16.64 4.97
N SER A 357 6.00 15.77 3.97
CA SER A 357 5.66 16.08 2.58
C SER A 357 4.42 15.26 2.28
N ALA A 358 3.32 15.90 1.91
CA ALA A 358 2.08 15.20 1.67
C ALA A 358 1.43 15.62 0.36
N TRP A 359 0.81 14.64 -0.29
CA TRP A 359 -0.07 14.81 -1.44
C TRP A 359 -1.34 14.02 -1.18
N TRP A 360 -2.46 14.73 -1.12
CA TRP A 360 -3.71 14.20 -0.62
C TRP A 360 -4.91 14.94 -1.20
N PHE A 361 -6.08 14.40 -0.96
CA PHE A 361 -7.36 14.96 -1.36
C PHE A 361 -8.26 15.03 -0.14
N THR A 362 -9.07 16.07 -0.03
CA THR A 362 -10.08 16.17 1.03
C THR A 362 -11.30 16.95 0.56
N GLY A 363 -12.47 16.64 1.11
CA GLY A 363 -13.70 17.36 0.76
C GLY A 363 -14.86 17.08 1.71
N SER A 364 -15.59 18.15 2.03
CA SER A 364 -16.86 18.10 2.74
C SER A 364 -18.00 18.39 1.78
N SER A 365 -18.93 17.44 1.66
CA SER A 365 -20.09 17.59 0.78
C SER A 365 -21.36 17.05 1.41
N TYR A 366 -22.50 17.42 0.83
CA TYR A 366 -23.80 16.82 1.09
C TYR A 366 -24.18 15.94 -0.09
N ASP A 367 -24.39 14.64 0.16
CA ASP A 367 -24.87 13.68 -0.83
C ASP A 367 -26.40 13.76 -0.89
N ARG A 368 -26.93 14.29 -1.99
CA ARG A 368 -28.39 14.49 -2.19
C ARG A 368 -29.15 13.17 -2.31
N GLU A 369 -28.50 12.14 -2.84
CA GLU A 369 -29.13 10.83 -3.06
C GLU A 369 -29.30 10.10 -1.73
N LYS A 370 -28.23 10.09 -0.92
CA LYS A 370 -28.24 9.47 0.41
C LYS A 370 -28.84 10.38 1.50
N ASN A 371 -29.00 11.68 1.21
CA ASN A 371 -29.43 12.71 2.16
C ASN A 371 -28.53 12.75 3.42
N ILE A 372 -27.21 12.76 3.23
CA ILE A 372 -26.22 12.76 4.32
C ILE A 372 -25.09 13.76 4.10
N ASP A 373 -24.53 14.23 5.20
CA ASP A 373 -23.27 14.96 5.24
C ASP A 373 -22.08 13.98 5.27
N GLN A 374 -21.10 14.22 4.41
CA GLN A 374 -19.84 13.46 4.37
C GLN A 374 -18.63 14.38 4.42
N ARG A 375 -17.54 13.87 5.00
CA ARG A 375 -16.21 14.47 4.98
C ARG A 375 -15.21 13.35 4.75
N LEU A 376 -14.59 13.38 3.58
CA LEU A 376 -13.78 12.30 3.04
C LEU A 376 -12.39 12.82 2.74
N GLU A 377 -11.40 11.92 2.79
CA GLU A 377 -10.00 12.23 2.51
C GLU A 377 -9.27 10.99 1.96
N ILE A 378 -8.41 11.24 0.99
CA ILE A 378 -7.53 10.25 0.34
C ILE A 378 -6.10 10.78 0.44
N ASP A 379 -5.29 10.13 1.27
CA ASP A 379 -3.87 10.44 1.42
C ASP A 379 -3.07 9.58 0.46
N VAL A 380 -2.63 10.15 -0.66
CA VAL A 380 -1.76 9.44 -1.61
C VAL A 380 -0.43 9.14 -0.94
N PHE A 381 0.13 10.14 -0.26
CA PHE A 381 1.16 9.89 0.73
C PHE A 381 1.26 10.96 1.81
N GLU A 382 1.78 10.53 2.97
CA GLU A 382 2.34 11.38 4.02
C GLU A 382 3.75 10.88 4.37
N ILE A 383 4.80 11.65 4.05
CA ILE A 383 6.19 11.21 4.16
C ILE A 383 6.98 12.11 5.12
N GLY A 384 7.66 11.50 6.10
CA GLY A 384 8.67 12.16 6.94
C GLY A 384 10.09 11.74 6.55
N GLY A 385 10.74 12.45 5.63
CA GLY A 385 11.98 12.00 4.97
C GLY A 385 13.21 11.79 5.86
N LYS A 386 13.22 12.42 7.04
CA LYS A 386 14.19 12.19 8.13
C LYS A 386 13.51 11.93 9.48
N ALA A 387 12.24 11.53 9.48
CA ALA A 387 11.57 11.11 10.69
C ALA A 387 12.17 9.76 11.15
N VAL A 388 12.56 9.69 12.42
CA VAL A 388 13.21 8.50 13.00
C VAL A 388 12.32 7.26 12.83
N ASP A 389 12.92 6.18 12.33
CA ASP A 389 12.28 4.89 12.01
C ASP A 389 11.21 4.96 10.91
N LYS A 390 11.14 6.08 10.16
CA LYS A 390 10.15 6.33 9.13
C LYS A 390 10.72 6.80 7.80
N GLU A 391 12.05 6.88 7.66
CA GLU A 391 12.76 7.38 6.49
C GLU A 391 12.47 6.60 5.19
N TYR A 392 11.94 5.40 5.34
CA TYR A 392 11.59 4.46 4.26
C TYR A 392 10.08 4.24 4.14
N SER A 393 9.24 4.92 4.92
CA SER A 393 7.80 4.67 4.97
C SER A 393 7.06 5.52 3.93
N TYR A 394 6.40 4.84 3.00
CA TYR A 394 5.38 5.42 2.14
C TYR A 394 4.01 5.14 2.76
N ASN A 395 3.47 6.12 3.50
CA ASN A 395 2.21 5.97 4.24
C ASN A 395 1.05 6.44 3.38
N MET A 396 0.11 5.55 3.07
CA MET A 396 -1.12 5.82 2.33
C MET A 396 -2.30 5.66 3.27
N ASN A 397 -3.33 6.46 3.11
CA ASN A 397 -4.52 6.34 3.95
C ASN A 397 -5.78 6.83 3.25
N LEU A 398 -6.89 6.43 3.81
CA LEU A 398 -8.22 6.76 3.37
C LEU A 398 -9.04 7.04 4.61
N HIS A 399 -9.61 8.24 4.73
CA HIS A 399 -10.35 8.65 5.92
C HIS A 399 -11.82 8.94 5.59
N ASN A 400 -12.72 8.43 6.43
CA ASN A 400 -14.12 8.84 6.49
C ASN A 400 -14.39 9.44 7.86
N PHE A 401 -14.42 10.77 7.91
CA PHE A 401 -14.49 11.50 9.16
C PHE A 401 -15.90 11.53 9.74
N LYS A 402 -15.95 11.78 11.04
CA LYS A 402 -17.20 12.03 11.75
C LYS A 402 -17.93 13.24 11.16
N THR A 403 -19.22 13.05 10.87
CA THR A 403 -20.16 14.10 10.49
C THR A 403 -21.38 14.06 11.43
N ARG A 404 -22.43 14.84 11.12
CA ARG A 404 -23.73 14.69 11.79
C ARG A 404 -24.31 13.29 11.55
N ASP A 405 -24.17 12.77 10.33
CA ASP A 405 -24.84 11.54 9.88
C ASP A 405 -23.92 10.31 9.95
N ASN A 406 -22.59 10.52 10.06
CA ASN A 406 -21.62 9.49 10.40
C ASN A 406 -21.02 9.75 11.79
N PRO A 407 -21.41 9.01 12.85
CA PRO A 407 -20.97 9.31 14.21
C PRO A 407 -19.54 8.86 14.52
N LYS A 408 -18.90 8.06 13.66
CA LYS A 408 -17.57 7.49 13.89
C LYS A 408 -16.61 7.84 12.76
N HIS A 409 -15.40 8.22 13.14
CA HIS A 409 -14.28 8.23 12.19
C HIS A 409 -13.78 6.80 12.00
N PHE A 410 -13.51 6.41 10.75
CA PHE A 410 -12.69 5.25 10.44
C PHE A 410 -11.68 5.59 9.35
N SER A 411 -10.62 4.80 9.26
CA SER A 411 -9.59 4.94 8.25
C SER A 411 -9.08 3.58 7.78
N LEU A 412 -8.65 3.50 6.51
CA LEU A 412 -8.04 2.32 5.90
C LEU A 412 -6.61 2.66 5.45
N GLY A 413 -5.67 2.49 6.37
CA GLY A 413 -4.26 2.84 6.16
C GLY A 413 -3.43 1.68 5.67
N GLY A 414 -2.44 1.97 4.82
CA GLY A 414 -1.42 1.04 4.36
C GLY A 414 -0.05 1.69 4.34
N THR A 415 0.99 0.94 4.64
CA THR A 415 2.37 1.45 4.55
C THR A 415 3.20 0.52 3.71
N TRP A 416 3.74 1.03 2.61
CA TRP A 416 4.79 0.35 1.87
C TRP A 416 6.16 0.80 2.38
N LYS A 417 7.08 -0.16 2.59
CA LYS A 417 8.45 0.11 3.00
C LYS A 417 9.35 0.09 1.78
N THR A 418 9.84 1.26 1.41
CA THR A 418 10.74 1.46 0.28
C THR A 418 12.13 0.85 0.56
N PRO A 419 12.83 0.32 -0.47
CA PRO A 419 14.17 -0.25 -0.30
C PRO A 419 15.29 0.80 -0.18
N GLU A 420 15.00 2.05 -0.56
CA GLU A 420 15.91 3.20 -0.51
C GLU A 420 15.17 4.39 0.10
N ARG A 421 15.90 5.39 0.63
CA ARG A 421 15.24 6.52 1.30
C ARG A 421 14.45 7.35 0.29
N LEU A 422 13.24 7.73 0.67
CA LEU A 422 12.36 8.54 -0.18
C LEU A 422 12.97 9.90 -0.54
N ILE A 423 13.92 10.41 0.24
CA ILE A 423 14.59 11.71 0.01
C ILE A 423 15.75 11.66 -0.98
N ASP A 424 16.20 10.48 -1.41
CA ASP A 424 17.45 10.35 -2.18
C ASP A 424 17.26 10.69 -3.67
N ARG A 425 16.02 10.63 -4.18
CA ARG A 425 15.67 10.96 -5.57
C ARG A 425 14.25 11.47 -5.74
N PHE A 426 13.91 11.86 -6.96
CA PHE A 426 12.52 12.03 -7.38
C PHE A 426 11.86 10.67 -7.64
N TRP A 427 10.57 10.61 -7.34
CA TRP A 427 9.70 9.46 -7.52
C TRP A 427 8.49 9.89 -8.32
N VAL A 428 7.90 8.97 -9.06
CA VAL A 428 6.58 9.18 -9.68
C VAL A 428 5.53 8.52 -8.80
N PHE A 429 4.61 9.31 -8.25
CA PHE A 429 3.50 8.82 -7.44
C PHE A 429 2.20 8.95 -8.25
N GLY A 430 1.42 7.87 -8.33
CA GLY A 430 0.15 7.84 -9.04
C GLY A 430 -1.01 7.45 -8.13
N LEU A 431 -2.20 7.95 -8.46
CA LEU A 431 -3.47 7.60 -7.86
C LEU A 431 -4.49 7.40 -8.97
N GLU A 432 -4.93 6.18 -9.19
CA GLU A 432 -6.15 5.89 -9.94
C GLU A 432 -7.30 5.80 -8.95
N TRP A 433 -8.27 6.69 -9.09
CA TRP A 433 -9.46 6.75 -8.25
C TRP A 433 -10.67 6.57 -9.15
N THR A 434 -11.33 5.43 -9.10
CA THR A 434 -12.55 5.14 -9.86
C THR A 434 -13.74 4.94 -8.92
N PRO A 435 -14.98 4.82 -9.43
CA PRO A 435 -16.12 4.43 -8.62
C PRO A 435 -15.94 3.06 -7.92
N GLU A 436 -15.11 2.18 -8.46
CA GLU A 436 -14.93 0.78 -8.05
C GLU A 436 -13.67 0.56 -7.22
N VAL A 437 -12.57 1.26 -7.54
CA VAL A 437 -11.25 1.02 -6.91
C VAL A 437 -10.47 2.32 -6.65
N ILE A 438 -9.54 2.23 -5.70
CA ILE A 438 -8.51 3.22 -5.43
C ILE A 438 -7.16 2.51 -5.47
N ASN A 439 -6.41 2.77 -6.53
CA ASN A 439 -5.11 2.18 -6.80
C ASN A 439 -4.02 3.23 -6.63
N TYR A 440 -2.97 2.89 -5.89
CA TYR A 440 -1.82 3.74 -5.63
C TYR A 440 -0.61 3.19 -6.37
N TYR A 441 0.12 4.05 -7.08
CA TYR A 441 1.27 3.66 -7.86
C TYR A 441 2.55 4.37 -7.39
N VAL A 442 3.67 3.67 -7.42
CA VAL A 442 5.01 4.27 -7.28
C VAL A 442 5.87 3.80 -8.45
N ASP A 443 6.46 4.76 -9.17
CA ASP A 443 7.20 4.57 -10.41
C ASP A 443 6.46 3.67 -11.41
N GLY A 444 5.13 3.85 -11.51
CA GLY A 444 4.25 3.11 -12.40
C GLY A 444 3.81 1.72 -11.90
N VAL A 445 4.27 1.29 -10.73
CA VAL A 445 3.93 -0.02 -10.14
C VAL A 445 2.83 0.14 -9.11
N LEU A 446 1.80 -0.71 -9.17
CA LEU A 446 0.73 -0.76 -8.17
C LEU A 446 1.29 -1.18 -6.81
N VAL A 447 1.18 -0.31 -5.80
CA VAL A 447 1.67 -0.56 -4.43
C VAL A 447 0.57 -0.67 -3.39
N ARG A 448 -0.65 -0.24 -3.70
CA ARG A 448 -1.83 -0.43 -2.86
C ARG A 448 -3.09 -0.44 -3.71
N LYS A 449 -4.02 -1.31 -3.36
CA LYS A 449 -5.35 -1.41 -3.99
C LYS A 449 -6.41 -1.44 -2.90
N VAL A 450 -7.41 -0.57 -3.03
CA VAL A 450 -8.58 -0.54 -2.15
C VAL A 450 -9.85 -0.57 -2.97
N ASP A 451 -10.85 -1.37 -2.58
CA ASP A 451 -12.17 -1.36 -3.21
C ASP A 451 -12.93 -0.12 -2.75
N ASN A 452 -13.39 0.69 -3.69
CA ASN A 452 -14.02 1.97 -3.39
C ASN A 452 -15.51 1.81 -3.07
N SER A 453 -15.85 1.67 -1.80
CA SER A 453 -17.24 1.64 -1.33
C SER A 453 -17.70 2.94 -0.66
N VAL A 454 -16.79 3.90 -0.47
CA VAL A 454 -16.96 5.03 0.45
C VAL A 454 -16.55 6.37 -0.16
N TRP A 455 -15.40 6.44 -0.84
CA TRP A 455 -14.80 7.70 -1.30
C TRP A 455 -15.35 8.10 -2.67
N HIS A 456 -16.62 8.48 -2.69
CA HIS A 456 -17.32 8.89 -3.92
C HIS A 456 -17.57 10.40 -4.00
N GLY A 457 -17.51 11.10 -2.87
CA GLY A 457 -17.72 12.54 -2.80
C GLY A 457 -16.59 13.33 -3.46
N PRO A 458 -16.89 14.53 -3.99
CA PRO A 458 -15.88 15.39 -4.58
C PRO A 458 -14.89 15.90 -3.53
N GLN A 459 -13.62 15.98 -3.92
CA GLN A 459 -12.51 16.40 -3.08
C GLN A 459 -11.59 17.36 -3.84
N ARG A 460 -10.81 18.17 -3.11
CA ARG A 460 -9.77 19.04 -3.68
C ARG A 460 -8.41 18.41 -3.46
N MET A 461 -7.55 18.48 -4.48
CA MET A 461 -6.15 18.10 -4.39
C MET A 461 -5.36 19.11 -3.54
N ILE A 462 -4.47 18.60 -2.69
CA ILE A 462 -3.63 19.39 -1.79
C ILE A 462 -2.19 18.86 -1.84
N PHE A 463 -1.23 19.78 -1.94
CA PHE A 463 0.16 19.56 -1.58
C PHE A 463 0.45 20.36 -0.33
N ASP A 464 1.02 19.76 0.72
CA ASP A 464 1.42 20.55 1.88
C ASP A 464 2.57 19.92 2.67
N SER A 465 2.90 20.63 3.75
CA SER A 465 3.87 20.19 4.75
C SER A 465 3.44 20.63 6.12
N GLU A 466 3.44 19.73 7.10
CA GLU A 466 2.92 19.97 8.44
C GLU A 466 3.92 19.59 9.53
N THR A 467 3.72 20.18 10.71
CA THR A 467 4.42 19.79 11.94
C THR A 467 3.67 18.68 12.67
N MET A 468 3.90 17.43 12.28
CA MET A 468 3.31 16.23 12.89
C MET A 468 4.18 15.69 14.03
N PHE A 469 4.46 16.50 15.05
CA PHE A 469 5.49 16.21 16.06
C PHE A 469 5.27 14.91 16.83
N ASP A 470 4.03 14.54 17.13
CA ASP A 470 3.72 13.30 17.84
C ASP A 470 4.01 12.05 17.00
N TRP A 471 4.03 12.16 15.68
CA TRP A 471 4.19 11.03 14.77
C TRP A 471 5.54 11.00 14.05
N LEU A 472 5.91 12.11 13.40
CA LEU A 472 7.14 12.25 12.60
C LEU A 472 8.30 12.83 13.41
N GLY A 473 8.03 13.38 14.59
CA GLY A 473 9.01 14.08 15.41
C GLY A 473 9.19 15.55 15.03
N ILE A 474 10.01 16.25 15.81
CA ILE A 474 10.30 17.68 15.59
C ILE A 474 11.44 17.78 14.56
N PRO A 475 11.31 18.55 13.46
CA PRO A 475 12.42 18.82 12.56
C PRO A 475 13.61 19.46 13.28
N GLU A 476 14.81 18.94 13.06
CA GLU A 476 16.04 19.58 13.54
C GLU A 476 16.28 20.92 12.84
N ASP A 477 16.76 21.92 13.57
CA ASP A 477 17.04 23.26 13.02
C ASP A 477 18.08 23.23 11.89
N SER A 478 19.02 22.28 11.94
CA SER A 478 20.03 22.02 10.90
C SER A 478 19.42 21.57 9.57
N HIS A 479 18.18 21.07 9.58
CA HIS A 479 17.45 20.62 8.40
C HIS A 479 16.53 21.70 7.83
N LEU A 480 16.45 22.90 8.43
CA LEU A 480 15.55 23.97 8.01
C LEU A 480 16.32 25.14 7.35
N PRO A 481 15.75 25.79 6.31
CA PRO A 481 14.51 25.43 5.65
C PRO A 481 14.64 24.11 4.87
N SER A 482 13.59 23.30 4.90
CA SER A 482 13.48 22.04 4.15
C SER A 482 12.41 22.20 3.07
N ILE A 483 12.63 21.62 1.89
CA ILE A 483 11.78 21.87 0.71
C ILE A 483 11.21 20.56 0.20
N PHE A 484 9.90 20.50 0.03
CA PHE A 484 9.19 19.48 -0.73
C PHE A 484 9.06 19.97 -2.18
N GLU A 485 9.59 19.20 -3.14
CA GLU A 485 9.67 19.58 -4.55
C GLU A 485 8.71 18.73 -5.38
N VAL A 486 7.90 19.37 -6.23
CA VAL A 486 6.99 18.74 -7.19
C VAL A 486 7.35 19.25 -8.58
N ASP A 487 7.83 18.36 -9.44
CA ASP A 487 8.27 18.62 -10.81
C ASP A 487 7.10 18.80 -11.77
N TYR A 488 6.10 17.93 -11.65
CA TYR A 488 4.83 18.10 -12.35
C TYR A 488 3.69 17.53 -11.52
N VAL A 489 2.49 18.01 -11.82
CA VAL A 489 1.23 17.32 -11.55
C VAL A 489 0.47 17.14 -12.84
N ARG A 490 0.01 15.92 -13.09
CA ARG A 490 -0.76 15.56 -14.27
C ARG A 490 -2.01 14.84 -13.84
N SER A 491 -3.08 15.06 -14.59
CA SER A 491 -4.38 14.45 -14.30
C SER A 491 -5.09 14.06 -15.58
N TRP A 492 -5.79 12.94 -15.51
CA TRP A 492 -6.54 12.37 -16.60
C TRP A 492 -7.92 11.90 -16.17
N LYS A 493 -8.80 11.83 -17.16
CA LYS A 493 -10.17 11.35 -17.06
C LYS A 493 -10.43 10.38 -18.20
N ASN A 494 -11.39 9.50 -18.00
CA ASN A 494 -11.96 8.62 -19.01
C ASN A 494 -13.47 8.57 -18.80
N THR A 495 -14.20 7.79 -19.60
CA THR A 495 -15.67 7.73 -19.51
C THR A 495 -16.22 7.22 -18.19
N GLU A 496 -15.45 6.43 -17.43
CA GLU A 496 -15.85 5.90 -16.11
C GLU A 496 -15.66 6.94 -14.99
N THR A 497 -14.58 7.73 -15.10
CA THR A 497 -14.19 8.72 -14.09
C THR A 497 -14.70 10.12 -14.39
N GLU A 498 -15.24 10.33 -15.59
CA GLU A 498 -16.00 11.51 -15.97
C GLU A 498 -17.43 11.35 -15.43
N GLY A 499 -17.87 12.29 -14.59
CA GLY A 499 -19.20 12.21 -14.00
C GLY A 499 -19.77 13.58 -13.72
N ASP A 500 -21.09 13.70 -13.85
CA ASP A 500 -21.84 14.88 -13.44
C ASP A 500 -22.13 14.82 -11.92
N TRP A 501 -21.08 14.65 -11.14
CA TRP A 501 -21.16 14.49 -9.69
C TRP A 501 -21.78 15.72 -9.02
N GLU A 502 -21.74 16.89 -9.66
CA GLU A 502 -22.35 18.14 -9.20
C GLU A 502 -23.88 18.05 -9.05
N PHE A 503 -24.55 17.15 -9.78
CA PHE A 503 -25.98 16.92 -9.56
C PHE A 503 -26.25 16.15 -8.27
N ARG A 504 -25.33 15.28 -7.87
CA ARG A 504 -25.48 14.44 -6.67
C ARG A 504 -24.91 15.11 -5.42
N TYR A 505 -23.78 15.79 -5.54
CA TYR A 505 -23.05 16.31 -4.39
C TYR A 505 -23.06 17.84 -4.37
N GLU A 506 -23.34 18.39 -3.19
CA GLU A 506 -23.18 19.80 -2.90
C GLU A 506 -21.92 20.01 -2.05
N ILE A 507 -20.89 20.65 -2.62
CA ILE A 507 -19.67 20.99 -1.88
C ILE A 507 -19.98 22.07 -0.84
N LYS A 508 -19.48 21.87 0.38
CA LYS A 508 -19.67 22.82 1.49
C LYS A 508 -18.59 23.90 1.53
N GLU A 509 -17.43 23.65 0.92
CA GLU A 509 -16.35 24.61 0.83
C GLU A 509 -16.65 25.75 -0.17
N SER A 510 -16.56 27.00 0.28
CA SER A 510 -16.86 28.19 -0.54
C SER A 510 -15.71 28.55 -1.49
N SER A 511 -16.01 28.89 -2.75
CA SER A 511 -15.00 29.41 -3.70
C SER A 511 -14.53 30.85 -3.42
N SER A 512 -15.12 31.54 -2.43
CA SER A 512 -14.79 32.93 -2.08
C SER A 512 -13.69 33.04 -1.02
N PRO A 513 -12.92 34.15 -0.98
CA PRO A 513 -11.88 34.36 0.02
C PRO A 513 -12.41 34.20 1.45
N THR A 514 -11.77 33.32 2.23
CA THR A 514 -12.17 33.04 3.60
C THR A 514 -11.53 34.03 4.58
N ALA A 515 -11.85 33.92 5.88
CA ALA A 515 -11.12 34.64 6.92
C ALA A 515 -9.62 34.29 6.92
N ILE A 516 -9.29 33.04 6.60
CA ILE A 516 -7.93 32.52 6.51
C ILE A 516 -7.20 33.18 5.34
N THR A 517 -7.82 33.23 4.16
CA THR A 517 -7.25 33.94 3.01
C THR A 517 -6.98 35.41 3.34
N ARG A 518 -7.92 36.10 4.01
CA ARG A 518 -7.72 37.50 4.42
C ARG A 518 -6.55 37.66 5.39
N TYR A 519 -6.40 36.74 6.35
CA TYR A 519 -5.28 36.74 7.28
C TYR A 519 -3.95 36.54 6.55
N VAL A 520 -3.82 35.50 5.73
CA VAL A 520 -2.60 35.22 4.95
C VAL A 520 -2.22 36.42 4.11
N ARG A 521 -3.18 37.06 3.43
CA ARG A 521 -2.91 38.27 2.63
C ARG A 521 -2.54 39.50 3.44
N SER A 522 -2.91 39.59 4.71
CA SER A 522 -2.50 40.71 5.56
C SER A 522 -1.03 40.65 5.99
N ILE A 523 -0.46 39.44 6.07
CA ILE A 523 0.93 39.21 6.48
C ILE A 523 1.85 38.90 5.30
N ASP A 524 1.29 38.31 4.23
CA ASP A 524 1.93 38.01 2.95
C ASP A 524 1.07 38.54 1.80
N PRO A 525 1.13 39.86 1.52
CA PRO A 525 0.45 40.43 0.37
C PRO A 525 0.95 39.75 -0.91
N LEU A 526 0.04 39.54 -1.88
CA LEU A 526 0.45 39.17 -3.23
C LEU A 526 1.43 40.25 -3.72
N LYS A 527 2.62 39.84 -4.17
CA LYS A 527 3.51 40.80 -4.85
C LYS A 527 2.84 41.12 -6.19
N ASP A 528 2.70 42.40 -6.53
CA ASP A 528 2.11 42.94 -7.77
C ASP A 528 2.92 42.58 -9.04
N THR A 529 3.52 41.40 -9.11
CA THR A 529 4.22 40.88 -10.28
C THR A 529 3.49 39.62 -10.76
N ASP A 530 2.23 39.81 -11.13
CA ASP A 530 1.51 38.91 -12.04
C ASP A 530 1.73 39.33 -13.49
#